data_AF-A0A7S0FXN1-F1
#
_entry.id   AF-A0A7S0FXN1-F1
#
_cell.length_a   1.000
_cell.length_b   1.000
_cell.length_c   1.000
_cell.angle_alpha   90.00
_cell.angle_beta   90.00
_cell.angle_gamma   90.00
#
_symmetry.space_group_name_H-M   'P 1'
#
loop_
_entity.id
_entity.type
_entity.pdbx_description
1 polymer ?
#
loop_
_entity_poly.entity_id
_entity_poly.type
_entity_poly.pdbx_seq_one_letter_code
_entity_poly.pdbx_strand_id
1 'polypeptide(L)'
;TRVAPNEKYIQTWDELAWSLRQLLHLQNCHSLEVCKVKSLFRKWFHTELSETVFGHQCLSKLLSDPHLTDDFELESLYGNRYMLKLRDGGGVAEETAGAAGGGGA
;
A
#
# COMPACT_ATOMS: atom_id res chain seq x y z
N THR A 1 -4.14 4.15 27.00
CA THR A 1 -3.93 3.36 25.78
C THR A 1 -2.67 2.54 26.00
N ARG A 2 -2.80 1.23 26.27
CA ARG A 2 -1.65 0.35 26.55
C ARG A 2 -1.14 -0.20 25.24
N VAL A 3 -0.04 0.36 24.77
CA VAL A 3 0.78 -0.22 23.71
C VAL A 3 1.58 -1.37 24.32
N ALA A 4 1.56 -2.56 23.73
CA ALA A 4 2.46 -3.61 24.17
C ALA A 4 3.91 -3.21 23.81
N PRO A 5 4.89 -3.38 24.71
CA PRO A 5 6.27 -2.90 24.51
C PRO A 5 7.02 -3.52 23.33
N ASN A 6 6.43 -4.51 22.64
CA ASN A 6 7.02 -5.25 21.54
C ASN A 6 6.29 -5.06 20.20
N GLU A 7 5.24 -4.23 20.16
CA GLU A 7 4.54 -3.93 18.90
C GLU A 7 5.37 -2.91 18.11
N LYS A 8 5.85 -3.34 16.94
CA LYS A 8 6.54 -2.45 15.99
C LYS A 8 5.52 -1.56 15.31
N TYR A 9 5.89 -0.31 15.08
CA TYR A 9 5.09 0.64 14.32
C TYR A 9 5.72 0.88 12.97
N ILE A 10 4.88 1.08 11.97
CA ILE A 10 5.34 1.61 10.70
C ILE A 10 5.65 3.08 10.89
N GLN A 11 6.87 3.48 10.57
CA GLN A 11 7.35 4.85 10.76
C GLN A 11 7.52 5.59 9.43
N THR A 12 7.55 4.85 8.31
CA THR A 12 7.81 5.43 6.98
C THR A 12 6.73 5.04 5.97
N TRP A 13 6.56 5.90 4.96
CA TRP A 13 5.61 5.67 3.87
C TRP A 13 6.02 4.48 2.99
N ASP A 14 7.32 4.30 2.74
CA ASP A 14 7.84 3.15 1.98
C ASP A 14 7.54 1.81 2.66
N GLU A 15 7.73 1.72 3.99
CA GLU A 15 7.37 0.51 4.75
C GLU A 15 5.87 0.24 4.70
N LEU A 16 5.05 1.30 4.77
CA LEU A 16 3.59 1.20 4.67
C LEU A 16 3.17 0.69 3.28
N ALA A 17 3.69 1.31 2.22
CA ALA A 17 3.41 0.94 0.84
C ALA A 17 3.86 -0.49 0.53
N TRP A 18 5.09 -0.84 0.91
CA TRP A 18 5.63 -2.19 0.74
C TRP A 18 4.77 -3.22 1.47
N SER A 19 4.44 -2.95 2.73
CA SER A 19 3.63 -3.88 3.53
C SER A 19 2.21 -4.02 2.95
N LEU A 20 1.59 -2.94 2.47
CA LEU A 20 0.30 -2.98 1.79
C LEU A 20 0.34 -3.81 0.51
N ARG A 21 1.37 -3.63 -0.34
CA ARG A 21 1.58 -4.46 -1.54
C ARG A 21 1.72 -5.93 -1.17
N GLN A 22 2.55 -6.24 -0.18
CA GLN A 22 2.71 -7.62 0.32
C GLN A 22 1.39 -8.18 0.87
N LEU A 23 0.60 -7.37 1.55
CA LEU A 23 -0.69 -7.78 2.10
C LEU A 23 -1.69 -8.15 1.01
N LEU A 24 -1.80 -7.31 -0.03
CA LEU A 24 -2.65 -7.56 -1.19
C LEU A 24 -2.20 -8.82 -1.94
N HIS A 25 -0.88 -9.00 -2.11
CA HIS A 25 -0.30 -10.21 -2.70
C HIS A 25 -0.61 -11.47 -1.88
N LEU A 26 -0.45 -11.41 -0.55
CA LEU A 26 -0.76 -12.51 0.38
C LEU A 26 -2.24 -12.88 0.39
N GLN A 27 -3.14 -11.91 0.23
CA GLN A 27 -4.57 -12.15 0.15
C GLN A 27 -5.01 -12.60 -1.25
N ASN A 28 -4.10 -12.58 -2.25
CA ASN A 28 -4.43 -12.79 -3.66
C ASN A 28 -5.63 -11.93 -4.10
N CYS A 29 -5.67 -10.68 -3.60
CA CYS A 29 -6.75 -9.73 -3.81
C CYS A 29 -6.18 -8.42 -4.31
N HIS A 30 -6.81 -7.81 -5.31
CA HIS A 30 -6.44 -6.47 -5.80
C HIS A 30 -7.11 -5.33 -5.01
N SER A 31 -7.94 -5.67 -4.02
CA SER A 31 -8.68 -4.70 -3.21
C SER A 31 -8.78 -5.17 -1.77
N LEU A 32 -8.64 -4.23 -0.83
CA LEU A 32 -8.70 -4.48 0.60
C LEU A 32 -9.56 -3.42 1.30
N GLU A 33 -10.44 -3.85 2.22
CA GLU A 33 -11.13 -2.89 3.08
C GLU A 33 -10.14 -2.23 4.05
N VAL A 34 -10.21 -0.91 4.15
CA VAL A 34 -9.38 -0.10 5.04
C VAL A 34 -9.49 -0.55 6.50
N CYS A 35 -10.69 -0.89 6.96
CA CYS A 35 -10.90 -1.41 8.31
C CYS A 35 -10.16 -2.74 8.55
N LYS A 36 -10.00 -3.57 7.52
CA LYS A 36 -9.28 -4.85 7.60
C LYS A 36 -7.77 -4.68 7.52
N VAL A 37 -7.26 -3.61 6.91
CA VAL A 37 -5.83 -3.28 6.84
C VAL A 37 -5.22 -3.40 8.23
N LYS A 38 -5.75 -2.68 9.23
CA LYS A 38 -5.23 -2.72 10.61
C LYS A 38 -5.19 -4.12 11.21
N SER A 39 -6.28 -4.87 11.06
CA SER A 39 -6.35 -6.24 11.56
C SER A 39 -5.33 -7.15 10.88
N LEU A 40 -5.11 -6.97 9.58
CA LEU A 40 -4.19 -7.76 8.80
C LEU A 40 -2.73 -7.39 9.08
N PHE A 41 -2.42 -6.12 9.30
CA PHE A 41 -1.09 -5.69 9.73
C PHE A 41 -0.70 -6.32 11.06
N ARG A 42 -1.62 -6.31 12.02
CA ARG A 42 -1.40 -6.95 13.32
C ARG A 42 -1.29 -8.47 13.21
N LYS A 43 -2.01 -9.08 12.26
CA LYS A 43 -2.02 -10.53 12.05
C LYS A 43 -0.79 -11.05 11.32
N TRP A 44 -0.33 -10.36 10.27
CA TRP A 44 0.73 -10.84 9.38
C TRP A 44 2.10 -10.28 9.73
N PHE A 45 2.16 -9.01 10.11
CA PHE A 45 3.42 -8.30 10.36
C PHE A 45 3.68 -8.07 11.85
N HIS A 46 2.74 -8.42 12.73
CA HIS A 46 2.78 -8.14 14.18
C HIS A 46 3.09 -6.67 14.48
N THR A 47 2.70 -5.78 13.56
CA THR A 47 2.90 -4.34 13.63
C THR A 47 1.57 -3.64 13.78
N GLU A 48 1.54 -2.60 14.61
CA GLU A 48 0.41 -1.69 14.65
C GLU A 48 0.60 -0.55 13.64
N LEU A 49 -0.46 -0.29 12.88
CA LEU A 49 -0.53 0.85 11.99
C LEU A 49 -1.23 1.98 12.74
N SER A 50 -0.44 2.97 13.16
CA SER A 50 -0.91 4.17 13.86
C SER A 50 -0.98 5.35 12.91
N GLU A 51 -2.18 5.83 12.62
CA GLU A 51 -2.38 7.02 11.79
C GLU A 51 -1.82 8.28 12.44
N THR A 52 -1.78 8.30 13.77
CA THR A 52 -1.22 9.39 14.58
C THR A 52 0.28 9.55 14.39
N VAL A 53 1.00 8.47 14.05
CA VAL A 53 2.45 8.53 13.73
C VAL A 53 2.70 9.34 12.46
N PHE A 54 1.74 9.28 11.53
CA PHE A 54 1.77 10.03 10.28
C PHE A 54 1.01 11.36 10.35
N GLY A 55 0.45 11.72 11.51
CA GLY A 55 -0.29 12.97 11.69
C GLY A 55 -1.72 12.97 11.13
N HIS A 56 -2.27 11.82 10.76
CA HIS A 56 -3.64 11.72 10.25
C HIS A 56 -4.62 11.28 11.34
N GLN A 57 -5.84 11.84 11.30
CA GLN A 57 -6.92 11.49 12.24
C GLN A 57 -7.67 10.20 11.85
N CYS A 58 -7.57 9.77 10.59
CA CYS A 58 -8.31 8.62 10.07
C CYS A 58 -7.47 7.84 9.07
N LEU A 59 -7.62 6.51 9.09
CA LEU A 59 -6.93 5.60 8.18
C LEU A 59 -7.23 5.89 6.72
N SER A 60 -8.47 6.30 6.42
CA SER A 60 -8.84 6.72 5.07
C SER A 60 -8.01 7.91 4.60
N LYS A 61 -7.78 8.92 5.45
CA LYS A 61 -6.93 10.07 5.08
C LYS A 61 -5.47 9.68 4.90
N LEU A 62 -4.97 8.76 5.72
CA LEU A 62 -3.61 8.23 5.58
C LEU A 62 -3.45 7.51 4.23
N LEU A 63 -4.42 6.67 3.87
CA LEU A 63 -4.38 5.86 2.67
C LEU A 63 -4.75 6.63 1.39
N SER A 64 -5.41 7.79 1.52
CA SER A 64 -5.63 8.77 0.44
C SER A 64 -4.46 9.73 0.23
N ASP A 65 -3.35 9.55 0.93
CA ASP A 65 -2.23 10.47 0.86
C ASP A 65 -1.53 10.40 -0.50
N PRO A 66 -1.06 11.54 -1.07
CA PRO A 66 -0.24 11.59 -2.29
C PRO A 66 0.86 10.54 -2.36
N HIS A 67 1.50 10.21 -1.23
CA HIS A 67 2.57 9.21 -1.15
C HIS A 67 2.11 7.78 -1.47
N LEU A 68 0.83 7.45 -1.24
CA LEU A 68 0.26 6.14 -1.52
C LEU A 68 -0.62 6.14 -2.77
N THR A 69 -1.16 7.28 -3.18
CA THR A 69 -2.03 7.37 -4.36
C THR A 69 -1.34 7.08 -5.70
N ASP A 70 -0.01 7.03 -5.70
CA ASP A 70 0.78 6.64 -6.88
C ASP A 70 0.52 5.16 -7.25
N ASP A 71 0.51 4.29 -6.23
CA ASP A 71 0.38 2.85 -6.36
C ASP A 71 -1.00 2.30 -6.00
N PHE A 72 -1.75 3.05 -5.18
CA PHE A 72 -3.01 2.60 -4.61
C PHE A 72 -4.10 3.61 -4.90
N GLU A 73 -5.32 3.15 -5.04
CA GLU A 73 -6.49 3.99 -5.20
C GLU A 73 -7.43 3.77 -4.02
N LEU A 74 -7.76 4.85 -3.32
CA LEU A 74 -8.76 4.77 -2.25
C LEU A 74 -10.14 5.10 -2.80
N GLU A 75 -11.04 4.14 -2.70
CA GLU A 75 -12.45 4.29 -3.05
C GLU A 75 -13.30 4.40 -1.78
N SER A 76 -14.10 5.47 -1.68
CA SER A 76 -15.11 5.60 -0.63
C SER A 76 -16.37 4.81 -1.04
N LEU A 77 -16.68 3.76 -0.29
CA LEU A 77 -17.92 3.00 -0.46
C LEU A 77 -19.07 3.67 0.30
N TYR A 78 -20.31 3.21 0.06
CA TYR A 78 -21.49 3.70 0.79
C TYR A 78 -21.30 3.62 2.32
N GLY A 79 -21.42 4.76 2.99
CA GLY A 79 -21.22 4.93 4.44
C GLY A 79 -19.79 5.34 4.82
N ASN A 80 -19.34 4.94 6.01
CA ASN A 80 -17.98 5.22 6.52
C ASN A 80 -16.99 4.10 6.14
N ARG A 81 -17.20 3.42 5.01
CA ARG A 81 -16.37 2.31 4.55
C ARG A 81 -15.47 2.79 3.41
N TYR A 82 -14.20 2.42 3.50
CA TYR A 82 -13.20 2.75 2.50
C TYR A 82 -12.57 1.46 2.00
N MET A 83 -12.33 1.39 0.69
CA MET A 83 -11.69 0.28 0.01
C MET A 83 -10.40 0.79 -0.62
N LEU A 84 -9.28 0.16 -0.30
CA LEU A 84 -8.01 0.38 -0.97
C LEU A 84 -7.90 -0.59 -2.14
N LYS A 85 -7.66 -0.08 -3.34
CA LYS A 85 -7.39 -0.88 -4.54
C LYS A 85 -5.95 -0.69 -4.95
N LEU A 86 -5.30 -1.74 -5.44
CA LEU A 86 -4.01 -1.60 -6.10
C LEU A 86 -4.25 -1.01 -7.48
N ARG A 87 -3.58 0.09 -7.83
CA ARG A 87 -3.53 0.55 -9.21
C ARG A 87 -2.62 -0.42 -9.95
N ASP A 88 -3.21 -1.26 -10.78
CA ASP A 88 -2.46 -2.12 -11.69
C ASP A 88 -1.87 -1.23 -12.78
N GLY A 89 -0.73 -0.59 -12.48
CA GLY A 89 -0.24 0.53 -13.28
C GLY A 89 1.19 0.93 -12.99
N GLY A 90 2.14 -0.02 -13.09
CA GLY A 90 3.56 0.33 -13.14
C GLY A 90 4.51 -0.80 -12.73
N GLY A 91 4.81 -1.73 -13.65
CA GLY A 91 5.75 -2.79 -13.33
C GLY A 91 6.16 -3.80 -14.40
N VAL A 92 5.79 -3.65 -15.67
CA VAL A 92 6.61 -4.09 -16.83
C VAL A 92 6.29 -3.20 -18.03
N ALA A 93 6.86 -1.99 -18.03
CA ALA A 93 7.38 -1.46 -19.28
C ALA A 93 8.64 -2.29 -19.59
N GLU A 94 8.44 -3.42 -20.28
CA GLU A 94 9.49 -4.16 -20.96
C GLU A 94 9.92 -3.31 -22.16
N GLU A 95 10.63 -2.20 -21.93
CA GLU A 95 11.28 -1.46 -23.00
C GLU A 95 12.60 -0.84 -22.50
N THR A 96 13.70 -1.52 -22.85
CA THR A 96 15.06 -1.03 -23.14
C THR A 96 15.88 -2.30 -23.44
N ALA A 97 16.62 -2.52 -24.53
CA ALA A 97 17.18 -1.75 -25.64
C ALA A 97 17.49 -2.79 -26.78
N GLY A 98 17.60 -2.53 -28.09
CA GLY A 98 18.18 -1.38 -28.80
C GLY A 98 19.67 -1.61 -29.15
N ALA A 99 19.98 -2.23 -30.30
CA ALA A 99 21.24 -2.20 -31.13
C ALA A 99 21.44 -3.55 -31.86
N ALA A 100 21.76 -3.72 -33.16
CA ALA A 100 22.45 -2.92 -34.17
C ALA A 100 21.84 -3.29 -35.57
N GLY A 101 21.75 -2.42 -36.58
CA GLY A 101 22.85 -1.74 -37.28
C GLY A 101 23.02 -2.36 -38.68
N GLY A 102 22.80 -1.58 -39.74
CA GLY A 102 22.74 -2.04 -41.13
C GLY A 102 24.10 -2.28 -41.84
N GLY A 103 24.00 -2.65 -43.11
CA GLY A 103 25.09 -2.90 -44.07
C GLY A 103 24.75 -4.17 -44.85
N GLY A 104 24.29 -4.12 -46.09
CA GLY A 104 24.98 -3.51 -47.21
C GLY A 104 25.57 -4.64 -48.06
N ALA A 105 24.93 -4.96 -49.18
CA ALA A 105 25.51 -5.62 -50.34
C ALA A 105 24.64 -5.28 -51.54
#